data_AF-A0A4Y7RSK0-F1
#
_entry.id   AF-A0A4Y7RSK0-F1
#
_cell.length_a   1.000
_cell.length_b   1.000
_cell.length_c   1.000
_cell.angle_alpha   90.00
_cell.angle_beta   90.00
_cell.angle_gamma   90.00
#
_symmetry.space_group_name_H-M   'P 1'
#
loop_
_entity.id
_entity.type
_entity.pdbx_description
1 polymer ?
#
loop_
_entity_poly.entity_id
_entity_poly.type
_entity_poly.pdbx_seq_one_letter_code
_entity_poly.pdbx_strand_id
1 'polypeptide(L)' 'MSRIVLIMLVVITCLALFPVGLVCATTVTLNGETLQFDIPPTVENGRTLVPMRAIRCKCYLEHEFLVPD' A
#
# COMPACT_ATOMS: atom_id res chain seq x y z
N MET A 1 8.43 45.56 4.23
CA MET A 1 7.55 44.59 4.92
C MET A 1 6.58 43.85 3.99
N SER A 2 5.81 44.54 3.11
CA SER A 2 4.77 43.89 2.27
C SER A 2 5.26 42.79 1.32
N ARG A 3 6.47 42.91 0.78
CA ARG A 3 7.09 41.95 -0.15
C ARG A 3 7.36 40.59 0.52
N ILE A 4 7.77 40.61 1.79
CA ILE A 4 8.07 39.41 2.59
C ILE A 4 6.76 38.69 2.98
N VAL A 5 5.72 39.45 3.34
CA VAL A 5 4.39 38.89 3.65
C VAL A 5 3.80 38.18 2.44
N LEU A 6 3.98 38.74 1.24
CA LEU A 6 3.51 38.15 -0.01
C LEU A 6 4.26 36.85 -0.36
N ILE A 7 5.59 36.82 -0.13
CA ILE A 7 6.39 35.60 -0.32
C ILE A 7 5.96 34.51 0.66
N MET A 8 5.74 34.83 1.93
CA MET A 8 5.29 33.87 2.94
C MET A 8 3.90 33.30 2.59
N LEU A 9 2.98 34.14 2.11
CA LEU A 9 1.65 33.72 1.67
C LEU A 9 1.72 32.73 0.48
N VAL A 10 2.58 33.01 -0.50
CA VAL A 10 2.78 32.17 -1.68
C VAL A 10 3.44 30.84 -1.32
N VAL A 11 4.41 30.85 -0.40
CA VAL A 11 5.08 29.62 0.05
C VAL A 11 4.10 28.71 0.82
N ILE A 12 3.28 29.26 1.70
CA ILE A 12 2.27 28.51 2.47
C ILE A 12 1.20 27.91 1.55
N THR A 13 0.73 28.67 0.56
CA THR A 13 -0.23 28.16 -0.43
C THR A 13 0.39 27.09 -1.32
N CYS A 14 1.63 27.26 -1.75
CA CYS A 14 2.34 26.27 -2.55
C CYS A 14 2.55 24.95 -1.78
N LEU A 15 2.95 25.00 -0.51
CA LEU A 15 3.09 23.83 0.36
C LEU A 15 1.77 23.06 0.57
N ALA A 16 0.62 23.73 0.57
CA ALA A 16 -0.69 23.10 0.69
C ALA A 16 -1.20 22.48 -0.63
N LEU A 17 -0.68 22.93 -1.77
CA LEU A 17 -1.05 22.48 -3.11
C LEU A 17 -0.29 21.24 -3.59
N PHE A 18 0.80 20.85 -2.92
CA PHE A 18 1.50 19.61 -3.20
C PHE A 18 0.97 18.50 -2.29
N PRO A 19 0.09 17.60 -2.78
CA PRO A 19 -0.23 16.40 -2.04
C PRO A 19 1.04 15.57 -1.95
N VAL A 20 1.63 15.50 -0.76
CA VAL A 20 2.73 14.59 -0.46
C VAL A 20 2.22 13.19 -0.74
N GLY A 21 2.82 12.52 -1.73
CA GLY A 21 2.29 11.28 -2.29
C GLY A 21 1.93 10.26 -1.21
N LEU A 22 0.65 9.91 -1.13
CA LEU A 22 0.22 8.74 -0.38
C LEU A 22 0.77 7.52 -1.10
N VAL A 23 1.67 6.79 -0.44
CA VAL A 23 2.06 5.45 -0.85
C VAL A 23 0.83 4.57 -0.62
N CYS A 24 0.10 4.26 -1.69
CA CYS A 24 -1.06 3.38 -1.64
C CYS A 24 -0.63 2.02 -1.09
N ALA A 25 -1.06 1.70 0.13
CA ALA A 25 -0.95 0.36 0.68
C ALA A 25 -1.74 -0.59 -0.21
N THR A 26 -1.04 -1.49 -0.90
CA THR A 26 -1.66 -2.46 -1.81
C THR A 26 -2.21 -3.62 -0.98
N THR A 27 -3.51 -3.59 -0.70
CA THR A 27 -4.22 -4.70 -0.03
C THR A 27 -4.60 -5.75 -1.06
N VAL A 28 -4.29 -7.02 -0.76
CA VAL A 28 -4.65 -8.16 -1.63
C VAL A 28 -5.70 -8.98 -0.90
N THR A 29 -6.84 -9.19 -1.54
CA THR A 29 -7.90 -10.09 -1.08
C THR A 29 -7.83 -11.38 -1.89
N LEU A 30 -7.82 -12.52 -1.21
CA LEU A 30 -7.96 -13.84 -1.83
C LEU A 30 -9.25 -14.48 -1.30
N ASN A 31 -10.14 -14.89 -2.21
CA ASN A 31 -11.41 -15.57 -1.88
C ASN A 31 -12.29 -14.83 -0.86
N GLY A 32 -12.26 -13.49 -0.84
CA GLY A 32 -13.02 -12.67 0.10
C GLY A 32 -12.34 -12.44 1.44
N GLU A 33 -11.16 -13.01 1.67
CA GLU A 33 -10.39 -12.81 2.89
C GLU A 33 -9.16 -11.92 2.63
N THR A 34 -8.99 -10.90 3.47
CA THR A 34 -7.89 -9.93 3.38
C THR A 34 -6.59 -10.56 3.86
N LEU A 35 -5.59 -10.63 2.99
CA LEU A 35 -4.28 -11.13 3.36
C LEU A 35 -3.46 -10.07 4.08
N GLN A 36 -3.01 -10.40 5.29
CA GLN A 36 -1.94 -9.65 5.94
C GLN A 36 -0.59 -10.15 5.46
N PHE A 37 0.28 -9.21 5.08
CA PHE A 37 1.64 -9.50 4.67
C PHE A 37 2.61 -8.80 5.64
N ASP A 38 3.62 -9.53 6.13
CA ASP A 38 4.70 -8.93 6.92
C ASP A 38 5.57 -7.97 6.10
N ILE A 39 5.62 -8.19 4.77
CA ILE A 39 6.31 -7.33 3.83
C ILE A 39 5.28 -6.84 2.81
N PRO A 40 5.15 -5.51 2.61
CA PRO A 40 4.18 -4.97 1.67
C PRO A 40 4.49 -5.45 0.24
N PRO A 41 3.47 -5.85 -0.53
CA PRO A 41 3.65 -6.15 -1.94
C PRO A 41 4.05 -4.89 -2.69
N THR A 42 4.97 -5.02 -3.64
CA THR A 42 5.53 -3.89 -4.41
C THR A 42 5.13 -4.03 -5.87
N VAL A 43 4.79 -2.91 -6.51
CA VAL A 43 4.47 -2.89 -7.94
C VAL A 43 5.73 -2.58 -8.74
N GLU A 44 6.24 -3.55 -9.50
CA GLU A 44 7.37 -3.39 -10.40
C GLU A 44 6.96 -3.77 -11.83
N ASN A 45 7.34 -2.95 -12.81
CA ASN A 45 7.06 -3.19 -14.24
C ASN A 45 5.58 -3.51 -14.55
N GLY A 46 4.65 -2.86 -13.83
CA GLY A 46 3.21 -3.07 -14.01
C GLY A 46 2.68 -4.39 -13.45
N ARG A 47 3.49 -5.13 -12.67
CA ARG A 47 3.08 -6.35 -11.97
C ARG A 47 3.28 -6.18 -10.47
N THR A 48 2.37 -6.76 -9.69
CA THR A 48 2.49 -6.78 -8.24
C THR A 48 3.34 -7.97 -7.81
N LEU A 49 4.50 -7.71 -7.23
CA LEU A 49 5.36 -8.71 -6.63
C LEU A 49 4.86 -9.02 -5.22
N VAL A 50 4.37 -10.26 -5.07
CA VAL A 50 3.89 -10.78 -3.78
C VAL A 50 4.89 -11.83 -3.27
N PRO A 51 5.30 -11.78 -2.00
CA PRO A 51 6.18 -12.79 -1.43
C PRO A 51 5.59 -14.21 -1.55
N MET A 52 6.34 -15.13 -2.16
CA MET A 52 5.91 -16.53 -2.36
C MET A 52 5.48 -17.24 -1.06
N ARG A 53 6.12 -16.89 0.07
CA ARG A 53 5.79 -17.45 1.38
C ARG A 53 4.36 -17.12 1.83
N ALA A 54 3.85 -15.95 1.49
CA ALA A 54 2.51 -15.53 1.88
C ALA A 54 1.44 -16.31 1.12
N ILE A 55 1.66 -16.55 -0.18
CA ILE A 55 0.77 -17.36 -1.01
C ILE A 55 0.79 -18.81 -0.55
N ARG A 56 1.98 -19.38 -0.29
CA ARG A 56 2.12 -20.77 0.16
C ARG A 56 1.42 -21.00 1.50
N CYS A 57 1.61 -20.10 2.46
CA CYS A 57 1.03 -20.26 3.79
C CYS A 57 -0.51 -20.23 3.74
N LYS A 58 -1.10 -19.26 3.03
CA LYS A 58 -2.55 -19.18 2.91
C LYS A 58 -3.15 -20.37 2.15
N CYS A 59 -2.56 -20.74 1.02
CA CYS A 59 -3.09 -21.84 0.20
C CYS A 59 -2.99 -23.20 0.90
N TYR A 60 -1.98 -23.39 1.77
CA TYR A 60 -1.86 -24.58 2.60
C TYR A 60 -2.93 -24.61 3.71
N LEU A 61 -3.18 -23.48 4.38
CA LEU A 61 -4.22 -23.36 5.40
C LEU A 61 -5.64 -23.60 4.84
N GLU A 62 -5.91 -23.16 3.60
CA GLU A 62 -7.19 -23.44 2.93
C GLU A 62 -7.37 -24.92 2.57
N HIS A 63 -6.26 -25.63 2.29
CA HIS A 63 -6.29 -27.05 1.99
C HIS A 63 -6.41 -27.92 3.24
N GLU A 64 -5.85 -27.49 4.37
CA GLU A 64 -6.00 -28.13 5.68
C GLU A 64 -7.45 -28.03 6.20
N PHE A 65 -8.19 -26.99 5.80
CA PHE A 65 -9.61 -26.84 6.16
C PHE A 65 -10.57 -27.82 5.43
N LEU A 66 -10.18 -28.34 4.26
CA LEU A 66 -11.04 -29.23 3.45
C LEU A 66 -10.74 -30.73 3.60
N VAL A 67 -9.74 -31.10 4.40
CA VAL A 67 -9.46 -32.50 4.72
C VAL A 67 -9.44 -32.67 6.24
N PRO A 68 -10.60 -32.89 6.88
CA PRO A 68 -10.61 -33.49 8.21
C PRO A 68 -10.09 -34.94 8.09
N ASP A 69 -9.20 -35.34 9.00
CA ASP A 69 -8.86 -36.75 9.24
C ASP A 69 -10.13 -37.58 9.54
#